data_AF-A0A231GSI6-F1
#
_entry.id   AF-A0A231GSI6-F1
#
_cell.length_a   1.000
_cell.length_b   1.000
_cell.length_c   1.000
_cell.angle_alpha   90.00
_cell.angle_beta   90.00
_cell.angle_gamma   90.00
#
_symmetry.space_group_name_H-M   'P 1'
#
loop_
_entity.id
_entity.type
_entity.pdbx_description
1 polymer ?
#
loop_
_entity_poly.entity_id
_entity_poly.type
_entity_poly.pdbx_seq_one_letter_code
_entity_poly.pdbx_strand_id
1 'polypeptide(L)' 'MLYDGTTDDPGYVRLCANYAKTGGVPYTPRTSEQIRGLFDGLELVEPGVVPINFWRTDEAEQGVRRASAWGGVGRKP' A
#
# COMPACT_ATOMS: atom_id res chain seq x y z
N MET A 1 -11.79 -2.48 4.09
CA MET A 1 -10.32 -2.45 4.20
C MET A 1 -9.76 -2.67 2.82
N LEU A 2 -8.79 -1.86 2.39
CA LEU A 2 -8.11 -2.00 1.11
C LEU A 2 -6.61 -1.78 1.33
N TYR A 3 -5.77 -2.58 0.66
CA TYR A 3 -4.34 -2.33 0.55
C TYR A 3 -3.83 -2.80 -0.81
N ASP A 4 -2.74 -2.20 -1.29
CA ASP A 4 -2.03 -2.65 -2.49
C ASP A 4 -0.57 -2.18 -2.49
N GLY A 5 0.26 -2.83 -3.31
CA GLY A 5 1.65 -2.47 -3.55
C GLY A 5 1.78 -1.12 -4.27
N THR A 6 2.77 -0.33 -3.85
CA THR A 6 2.97 1.04 -4.33
C THR A 6 4.31 1.27 -4.99
N THR A 7 4.41 2.35 -5.76
CA THR A 7 5.64 2.80 -6.42
C THR A 7 6.68 3.41 -5.48
N ASP A 8 6.36 3.54 -4.18
CA ASP A 8 7.21 4.25 -3.20
C ASP A 8 8.50 3.49 -2.86
N ASP A 9 8.58 2.20 -3.19
CA ASP A 9 9.78 1.37 -3.04
C ASP A 9 10.38 1.03 -4.41
N PRO A 10 11.52 1.64 -4.79
CA PRO A 10 12.18 1.36 -6.06
C PRO A 10 12.58 -0.13 -6.24
N GLY A 11 12.85 -0.84 -5.14
CA GLY A 11 13.14 -2.27 -5.17
C GLY A 11 11.91 -3.09 -5.56
N TYR A 12 10.75 -2.71 -5.03
CA TYR A 12 9.47 -3.31 -5.39
C TYR A 12 9.09 -3.04 -6.85
N VAL A 13 9.26 -1.80 -7.32
CA VAL A 13 9.00 -1.45 -8.73
C VAL A 13 9.90 -2.28 -9.67
N ARG A 14 11.18 -2.43 -9.34
CA ARG A 14 12.10 -3.30 -10.10
C ARG A 14 11.67 -4.77 -10.07
N LEU A 15 11.21 -5.28 -8.94
CA LEU A 15 10.67 -6.62 -8.81
C LEU A 15 9.47 -6.82 -9.75
N CYS A 16 8.49 -5.90 -9.74
CA CYS A 16 7.33 -5.95 -10.61
C CYS A 16 7.71 -5.90 -12.10
N ALA A 17 8.65 -5.01 -12.47
CA ALA A 17 9.15 -4.90 -13.83
C ALA A 17 9.89 -6.15 -14.31
N ASN A 18 10.63 -6.82 -13.41
CA ASN A 18 11.28 -8.09 -13.73
C ASN A 18 10.28 -9.24 -13.82
N TYR A 19 9.30 -9.28 -12.92
CA TYR A 19 8.24 -10.28 -12.93
C TYR A 19 7.43 -10.25 -14.23
N ALA A 20 7.11 -9.04 -14.74
CA ALA A 20 6.43 -8.86 -16.02
C ALA A 20 7.17 -9.48 -17.22
N LYS A 21 8.50 -9.69 -17.12
CA LYS A 21 9.32 -10.31 -18.18
C LYS A 21 9.29 -11.85 -18.15
N THR A 22 8.71 -12.45 -17.12
CA THR A 22 8.72 -13.92 -16.92
C THR A 22 7.64 -14.66 -17.70
N GLY A 23 6.70 -13.93 -18.32
CA GLY A 23 5.48 -14.51 -18.92
C GLY A 23 4.33 -14.73 -17.93
N GLY A 24 4.54 -14.44 -16.64
CA GLY A 24 3.46 -14.35 -15.64
C GLY A 24 2.58 -13.11 -15.83
N VAL A 25 1.38 -13.12 -15.23
CA VAL A 25 0.48 -11.96 -15.25
C VAL A 25 1.15 -10.78 -14.53
N PRO A 26 1.40 -9.65 -15.21
CA PRO A 26 2.19 -8.56 -14.62
C PRO A 26 1.45 -7.95 -13.43
N TYR A 27 2.24 -7.59 -12.41
CA TYR A 27 1.75 -6.78 -11.31
C TYR A 27 2.10 -5.32 -11.56
N THR A 28 1.09 -4.45 -11.63
CA THR A 28 1.26 -3.01 -11.90
C THR A 28 1.01 -2.22 -10.61
N PRO A 29 2.06 -1.76 -9.90
CA PRO A 29 1.90 -1.02 -8.66
C PRO A 29 1.27 0.35 -8.91
N ARG A 30 0.43 0.81 -7.96
CA ARG A 30 -0.16 2.16 -7.95
C ARG A 30 0.75 3.16 -7.23
N THR A 31 0.52 4.45 -7.37
CA THR A 31 1.13 5.43 -6.45
C THR A 31 0.41 5.39 -5.10
N SER A 32 1.08 5.78 -4.02
CA SER A 32 0.41 5.92 -2.71
C SER A 32 -0.73 6.95 -2.75
N GLU A 33 -0.63 7.99 -3.57
CA GLU A 33 -1.71 8.94 -3.85
C GLU A 33 -2.92 8.29 -4.52
N GLN A 34 -2.69 7.42 -5.51
CA GLN A 34 -3.78 6.65 -6.13
C GLN A 34 -4.46 5.75 -5.10
N ILE A 35 -3.72 5.15 -4.16
CA ILE A 35 -4.32 4.37 -3.06
C ILE A 35 -5.16 5.26 -2.14
N ARG A 36 -4.69 6.47 -1.82
CA ARG A 36 -5.46 7.44 -1.01
C ARG A 36 -6.78 7.82 -1.70
N GLY A 37 -6.74 8.10 -3.00
CA GLY A 37 -7.92 8.47 -3.78
C GLY A 37 -9.01 7.38 -3.84
N LEU A 38 -8.66 6.11 -3.61
CA LEU A 38 -9.66 5.03 -3.52
C LEU A 38 -10.56 5.13 -2.28
N PHE A 39 -10.19 5.97 -1.31
CA PHE A 39 -10.99 6.25 -0.12
C PHE A 39 -11.76 7.57 -0.21
N ASP A 40 -11.73 8.26 -1.35
CA ASP A 40 -12.46 9.51 -1.54
C ASP A 40 -13.97 9.30 -1.27
N GLY A 41 -14.55 10.18 -0.46
CA GLY A 41 -15.95 10.10 -0.04
C GLY A 41 -16.25 9.12 1.10
N LEU A 42 -15.22 8.48 1.68
CA LEU A 42 -15.34 7.65 2.88
C LEU A 42 -14.81 8.38 4.12
N GLU A 43 -15.32 8.01 5.29
CA GLU A 43 -14.74 8.43 6.56
C GLU A 43 -13.55 7.54 6.90
N LEU A 44 -12.33 8.07 6.79
CA LEU A 44 -11.11 7.33 7.10
C LEU A 44 -11.01 7.01 8.59
N VAL A 45 -10.76 5.74 8.90
CA VAL A 45 -10.45 5.28 10.25
C VAL A 45 -8.97 5.52 10.52
N GLU A 46 -8.66 6.19 11.65
CA GLU A 46 -7.28 6.42 12.09
C GLU A 46 -6.47 5.10 12.14
N PRO A 47 -5.24 5.07 11.58
CA PRO A 47 -4.40 6.22 11.17
C PRO A 47 -4.59 6.69 9.70
N GLY A 48 -5.70 6.33 9.07
CA GLY A 48 -5.97 6.62 7.66
C GLY A 48 -5.26 5.63 6.72
N VAL A 49 -4.63 6.17 5.68
CA VAL A 49 -3.89 5.38 4.67
C VAL A 49 -2.40 5.52 4.91
N VAL A 50 -1.77 4.41 5.32
CA VAL A 50 -0.36 4.30 5.72
C VAL A 50 0.25 3.01 5.15
N PRO A 51 1.58 2.79 5.18
CA PRO A 51 2.14 1.47 4.91
C PRO A 51 1.53 0.43 5.85
N ILE A 52 1.24 -0.76 5.34
CA ILE A 52 0.40 -1.73 6.06
C ILE A 52 0.98 -2.19 7.41
N ASN A 53 2.31 -2.14 7.57
CA ASN A 53 2.99 -2.46 8.84
C ASN A 53 2.99 -1.31 9.87
N PHE A 54 2.31 -0.21 9.58
CA PHE A 54 2.07 0.92 10.48
C PHE A 54 0.57 1.06 10.83
N TRP A 55 -0.28 0.17 10.33
CA TRP A 55 -1.72 0.26 10.55
C TRP A 55 -2.08 -0.37 11.90
N ARG A 56 -2.20 0.47 12.94
CA ARG A 56 -2.52 0.07 14.33
C ARG A 56 -1.60 -1.05 14.85
N THR A 57 -0.34 -0.98 14.46
CA THR A 57 0.74 -1.83 14.94
C THR A 57 1.49 -1.07 16.04
N ASP A 58 1.75 -1.74 17.16
CA ASP A 58 2.50 -1.14 18.27
C ASP A 58 3.87 -0.68 17.80
N GLU A 59 4.40 0.41 18.34
CA GLU A 59 5.70 0.97 17.89
C GLU A 59 6.84 -0.05 17.99
N ALA A 60 6.79 -0.95 18.98
CA ALA A 60 7.75 -2.04 19.14
C ALA A 60 7.65 -3.12 18.04
N GLU A 61 6.49 -3.23 17.38
CA GLU A 61 6.20 -4.17 16.30
C GLU A 61 6.31 -3.53 14.90
N GLN A 62 6.42 -2.19 14.83
CA GLN A 62 6.67 -1.49 13.58
C GLN A 62 8.05 -1.91 13.05
N GLY A 63 8.06 -2.69 11.96
CA GLY A 63 9.29 -3.13 11.33
C GLY A 63 10.20 -1.96 10.98
N VAL A 64 11.52 -2.17 11.04
CA VAL A 64 12.57 -1.15 10.75
C VAL A 64 12.39 -0.51 9.36
N ARG A 65 11.72 -1.21 8.43
CA ARG A 65 11.44 -0.75 7.07
C ARG A 65 9.93 -0.73 6.80
N ARG A 66 9.47 0.33 6.14
CA ARG A 66 8.09 0.46 5.63
C ARG A 66 7.83 -0.63 4.59
N ALA A 67 6.69 -1.30 4.69
CA ALA A 67 6.23 -2.21 3.66
C ALA A 67 6.03 -1.45 2.34
N SER A 68 6.30 -2.10 1.21
CA SER A 68 6.07 -1.52 -0.12
C SER A 68 4.58 -1.35 -0.46
N ALA A 69 3.69 -1.88 0.39
CA ALA A 69 2.25 -1.79 0.27
C ALA A 69 1.66 -0.77 1.25
N TRP A 70 0.68 0.00 0.75
CA TRP A 70 -0.10 0.95 1.54
C TRP A 70 -1.54 0.47 1.64
N GLY A 71 -2.20 0.82 2.74
CA GLY A 71 -3.59 0.46 2.97
C GLY A 71 -4.26 1.28 4.07
N GLY A 72 -5.57 1.12 4.14
CA GLY A 72 -6.42 1.81 5.10
C GLY A 72 -7.82 1.22 5.21
N VAL A 73 -8.62 1.82 6.10
CA VAL A 73 -10.02 1.46 6.32
C VAL A 73 -10.86 2.73 6.22
N GLY A 74 -11.86 2.73 5.35
CA GLY A 74 -12.87 3.77 5.27
C GLY A 74 -14.23 3.21 5.69
N ARG A 75 -15.00 4.01 6.42
CA ARG A 75 -16.41 3.75 6.72
C ARG A 75 -17.27 4.46 5.69
N LYS A 76 -18.32 3.78 5.24
CA LYS A 76 -19.37 4.44 4.47
C LYS A 76 -20.22 5.28 5.43
N PRO A 77 -20.62 6.49 5.03
CA PRO A 77 -21.61 7.28 5.77
C PRO A 77 -22.93 6.51 5.98
#